data_AF-A0A952A4T6-F1
#
_entry.id   AF-A0A952A4T6-F1
#
_cell.length_a   1.000
_cell.length_b   1.000
_cell.length_c   1.000
_cell.angle_alpha   90.00
_cell.angle_beta   90.00
_cell.angle_gamma   90.00
#
_symmetry.space_group_name_H-M   'P 1'
#
loop_
_entity.id
_entity.type
_entity.pdbx_description
1 polymer ?
#
loop_
_entity_poly.entity_id
_entity_poly.type
_entity_poly.pdbx_seq_one_letter_code
_entity_poly.pdbx_strand_id
1 'polypeptide(L)' 'MKVWPVQDAKARFSEMLETCVAEGPQLVTKRGEEAAVLVPAAQWRRMT' A
#
# COMPACT_ATOMS: atom_id res chain seq x y z
N MET A 1 -1.37 -8.81 3.63
CA MET A 1 -1.64 -7.39 3.29
C MET A 1 -1.62 -6.59 4.58
N LYS A 2 -0.57 -5.78 4.81
CA LYS A 2 -0.49 -4.90 5.98
C LYS A 2 -1.43 -3.71 5.76
N VAL A 3 -2.03 -3.23 6.85
CA VAL A 3 -2.92 -2.07 6.85
C VAL A 3 -2.16 -0.88 7.40
N TRP A 4 -2.14 0.21 6.64
CA TRP A 4 -1.43 1.44 6.96
C TRP A 4 -2.42 2.58 7.15
N PRO A 5 -2.59 3.10 8.38
CA PRO A 5 -3.20 4.40 8.56
C PRO A 5 -2.45 5.45 7.72
N VAL A 6 -3.18 6.38 7.09
CA VAL A 6 -2.59 7.34 6.13
C VAL A 6 -1.42 8.16 6.73
N GLN A 7 -1.45 8.45 8.03
CA GLN A 7 -0.35 9.12 8.73
C GLN A 7 0.91 8.25 8.80
N ASP A 8 0.77 6.95 9.03
CA ASP A 8 1.89 6.01 9.11
C ASP A 8 2.43 5.71 7.72
N ALA A 9 1.55 5.55 6.72
CA ALA A 9 1.92 5.42 5.32
C ALA A 9 2.76 6.62 4.85
N LYS A 10 2.39 7.84 5.27
CA LYS A 10 3.15 9.05 4.95
C LYS A 10 4.51 9.07 5.66
N ALA A 11 4.56 8.73 6.95
CA ALA A 11 5.78 8.78 7.74
C ALA A 11 6.79 7.68 7.33
N ARG A 12 6.30 6.54 6.84
CA ARG A 12 7.08 5.33 6.55
C ARG A 12 6.89 4.86 5.11
N PHE A 13 6.77 5.80 4.18
CA PHE A 13 6.43 5.48 2.79
C PHE A 13 7.45 4.52 2.14
N SER A 14 8.75 4.70 2.40
CA SER A 14 9.79 3.80 1.87
C SER A 14 9.60 2.36 2.33
N GLU A 15 9.32 2.13 3.62
CA GLU A 15 9.04 0.80 4.15
C GLU A 15 7.77 0.21 3.54
N MET A 16 6.70 1.00 3.43
CA MET A 16 5.45 0.56 2.80
C MET A 16 5.69 0.16 1.34
N LEU A 17 6.50 0.91 0.61
CA LEU A 17 6.86 0.62 -0.77
C LEU A 17 7.68 -0.68 -0.88
N GLU A 18 8.71 -0.85 -0.06
CA GLU A 18 9.53 -2.08 -0.01
C GLU A 18 8.68 -3.30 0.34
N THR A 19 7.82 -3.18 1.36
CA THR A 19 6.84 -4.21 1.74
C THR A 19 5.92 -4.52 0.57
N CYS A 20 5.48 -3.49 -0.18
CA CYS A 20 4.60 -3.70 -1.31
C CYS A 20 5.26 -4.51 -2.43
N VAL A 21 6.51 -4.18 -2.74
CA VAL A 21 7.28 -4.86 -3.79
C VAL A 21 7.64 -6.29 -3.38
N ALA A 22 7.99 -6.51 -2.11
CA ALA A 22 8.42 -7.81 -1.60
C ALA A 22 7.25 -8.75 -1.28
N GLU A 23 6.19 -8.23 -0.66
CA GLU A 23 5.10 -9.04 -0.06
C GLU A 23 3.76 -8.87 -0.78
N GLY A 24 3.67 -8.00 -1.79
CA GLY A 24 2.46 -7.74 -2.56
C GLY A 24 1.62 -6.57 -2.03
N PRO A 25 0.35 -6.43 -2.44
CA PRO A 25 -0.43 -5.22 -2.19
C PRO A 25 -0.55 -4.80 -0.71
N GLN A 26 -0.58 -3.49 -0.46
CA GLN A 26 -0.64 -2.87 0.86
C GLN A 26 -1.84 -1.93 0.97
N LEU A 27 -2.66 -2.11 2.01
CA LEU A 27 -3.88 -1.32 2.20
C LEU A 27 -3.58 -0.03 2.96
N VAL A 28 -4.13 1.09 2.49
CA VAL A 28 -4.11 2.38 3.18
C VAL A 28 -5.50 2.71 3.69
N THR A 29 -5.61 3.08 4.97
CA THR A 29 -6.87 3.53 5.59
C THR A 29 -6.82 5.01 5.92
N LYS A 30 -7.99 5.66 5.87
CA LYS A 30 -8.19 7.04 6.31
C LYS A 30 -9.32 7.07 7.33
N ARG A 31 -8.99 7.45 8.58
CA ARG A 31 -9.93 7.41 9.71
C ARG A 31 -10.52 6.02 9.97
N GLY A 32 -9.72 4.97 9.78
CA GLY A 32 -10.14 3.58 9.99
C GLY A 32 -10.80 2.91 8.77
N GLU A 33 -11.26 3.70 7.81
CA GLU A 33 -11.92 3.19 6.59
C GLU A 33 -10.90 2.89 5.48
N GLU A 34 -11.14 1.82 4.72
CA GLU A 34 -10.34 1.46 3.54
C GLU A 34 -10.41 2.58 2.48
N ALA A 35 -9.25 3.11 2.09
CA ALA A 35 -9.20 4.29 1.21
C ALA A 35 -8.50 4.00 -0.13
N ALA A 36 -7.41 3.25 -0.12
CA ALA A 36 -6.63 2.93 -1.30
C ALA A 36 -5.73 1.71 -1.06
N VAL A 37 -5.23 1.10 -2.13
CA VAL A 37 -4.24 0.02 -2.07
C VAL A 37 -3.03 0.41 -2.91
N LEU A 38 -1.83 0.29 -2.34
CA LEU A 38 -0.60 0.32 -3.11
C LEU A 38 -0.40 -1.06 -3.75
N VAL A 39 -0.24 -1.09 -5.07
CA VAL A 39 -0.07 -2.31 -5.86
C VAL A 39 1.24 -2.20 -6.62
N PRO A 40 2.05 -3.28 -6.71
CA PRO A 40 3.24 -3.26 -7.55
C PRO A 40 2.88 -2.90 -8.99
N ALA A 41 3.64 -1.99 -9.61
CA ALA A 41 3.32 -1.50 -10.96
C ALA A 41 3.21 -2.63 -12.01
N ALA A 42 4.05 -3.67 -11.89
CA ALA A 42 4.00 -4.84 -12.77
C ALA A 42 2.74 -5.70 -12.57
N GLN A 43 2.15 -5.70 -11.37
CA GLN A 43 0.87 -6.34 -11.11
C GLN A 43 -0.27 -5.49 -11.68
N TRP A 44 -0.27 -4.19 -11.42
CA TRP A 44 -1.28 -3.27 -11.96
C TRP A 44 -1.37 -3.31 -13.49
N ARG A 45 -0.23 -3.29 -14.18
CA ARG A 45 -0.16 -3.37 -15.66
C ARG A 45 -0.71 -4.67 -16.26
N ARG A 46 -0.85 -5.74 -15.47
CA ARG A 46 -1.45 -7.01 -15.94
C ARG A 46 -2.97 -7.04 -15.77
N MET A 47 -3.53 -6.10 -15.03
CA MET A 47 -4.96 -6.00 -14.74
C MET A 47 -5.68 -5.00 -15.65
N THR A 48 -4.93 -4.17 -16.36
CA THR A 48 -5.43 -3.20 -17.36
C THR A 48 -5.06 -3.71 -18.74
#